data_AF-A0A2R6BEG7-F1
#
_entry.id   AF-A0A2R6BEG7-F1
#
_cell.length_a   1.000
_cell.length_b   1.000
_cell.length_c   1.000
_cell.angle_alpha   90.00
_cell.angle_beta   90.00
_cell.angle_gamma   90.00
#
_symmetry.space_group_name_H-M   'P 1'
#
loop_
_entity.id
_entity.type
_entity.pdbx_description
1 polymer ?
#
loop_
_entity_poly.entity_id
_entity_poly.type
_entity_poly.pdbx_seq_one_letter_code
_entity_poly.pdbx_strand_id
1 'polypeptide(L)'
;MHAIVIPPLGKPGENYTFRFPPDTASTMLLLKLYQKCGEDVFTRIVVDLTHGVNFLPTLCLKVAKLISEIMLVRSQDKVVIEAYNADPYKENVAEQEVNLVHREVVENLTYYTLLQEQKPVEGGDLRRLNPNQDEINKMHSASKYLLKTLAYPYPLALAYASEYFKKNSNLNELNTLVNRVLESVEWSDKTAKTQYKINTLSVFQIILAHEVSKKVSEIAEWCDGYTLNSVKDLAQLYKLVAKPYSILIEHEISEIEKRLKSDFKGTLGELYGDKDTSNQMDKRIMVAHAGFQKEFVYIEGGKVAYYHNNQKMDPKNDEHQKLLRGLISATF
;
A
#
# COMPACT_ATOMS: atom_id res chain seq x y z
N MET A 1 15.78 21.12 -14.25
CA MET A 1 15.01 21.55 -13.07
C MET A 1 13.56 21.17 -13.28
N HIS A 2 12.95 20.42 -12.35
CA HIS A 2 11.53 20.05 -12.44
C HIS A 2 10.75 20.78 -11.34
N ALA A 3 9.81 21.64 -11.74
CA ALA A 3 8.91 22.29 -10.80
C ALA A 3 7.65 21.44 -10.58
N ILE A 4 7.22 21.29 -9.32
CA ILE A 4 5.89 20.77 -8.96
C ILE A 4 5.10 21.94 -8.38
N VAL A 5 3.95 22.25 -8.99
CA VAL A 5 3.04 23.27 -8.49
C VAL A 5 1.94 22.57 -7.68
N ILE A 6 1.74 23.02 -6.45
CA ILE A 6 0.68 22.52 -5.55
C ILE A 6 -0.24 23.68 -5.14
N PRO A 7 -1.51 23.41 -4.84
CA PRO A 7 -2.45 24.46 -4.44
C PRO A 7 -1.96 25.11 -3.13
N PRO A 8 -1.81 26.45 -3.10
CA PRO A 8 -1.46 27.14 -1.87
C PRO A 8 -2.66 27.12 -0.91
N LEU A 9 -2.39 27.32 0.38
CA LEU A 9 -3.41 27.48 1.41
C LEU A 9 -3.38 28.93 1.92
N GLY A 10 -4.55 29.54 2.07
CA GLY A 10 -4.67 30.90 2.59
C GLY A 10 -4.38 31.98 1.55
N LYS A 11 -3.59 32.98 1.93
CA LYS A 11 -3.30 34.17 1.10
C LYS A 11 -1.79 34.29 0.87
N PRO A 12 -1.23 33.65 -0.17
CA PRO A 12 0.21 33.72 -0.47
C PRO A 12 0.67 35.12 -0.93
N GLY A 13 -0.26 36.06 -1.11
CA GLY A 13 -0.02 37.49 -1.35
C GLY A 13 -1.31 38.29 -1.09
N GLU A 14 -1.34 39.56 -1.50
CA GLU A 14 -2.48 40.45 -1.20
C GLU A 14 -3.72 40.20 -2.06
N ASN A 15 -3.52 39.65 -3.26
CA ASN A 15 -4.54 39.66 -4.30
C ASN A 15 -5.44 38.43 -4.34
N TYR A 16 -4.99 37.27 -3.84
CA TYR A 16 -5.70 36.01 -4.04
C TYR A 16 -5.86 35.21 -2.74
N THR A 17 -7.00 34.56 -2.60
CA THR A 17 -7.28 33.65 -1.47
C THR A 17 -7.53 32.23 -1.98
N PHE A 18 -6.95 31.24 -1.32
CA PHE A 18 -7.07 29.82 -1.68
C PHE A 18 -7.62 29.05 -0.49
N ARG A 19 -8.81 28.46 -0.67
CA ARG A 19 -9.52 27.66 0.34
C ARG A 19 -9.63 26.22 -0.14
N PHE A 20 -8.53 25.48 0.06
CA PHE A 20 -8.46 24.05 -0.22
C PHE A 20 -8.37 23.28 1.10
N PRO A 21 -8.93 22.06 1.17
CA PRO A 21 -8.60 21.15 2.26
C PRO A 21 -7.09 20.91 2.34
N PRO A 22 -6.46 20.93 3.53
CA PRO A 22 -5.01 20.77 3.65
C PRO A 22 -4.45 19.50 3.00
N ASP A 23 -5.20 18.39 3.05
CA ASP A 23 -4.78 17.12 2.45
C ASP A 23 -4.68 17.17 0.92
N THR A 24 -5.37 18.07 0.24
CA THR A 24 -5.32 18.17 -1.23
C THR A 24 -3.91 18.51 -1.70
N ALA A 25 -3.23 19.45 -1.02
CA ALA A 25 -1.85 19.82 -1.35
C ALA A 25 -0.87 18.64 -1.14
N SER A 26 -1.01 17.89 -0.03
CA SER A 26 -0.15 16.74 0.22
C SER A 26 -0.39 15.58 -0.75
N THR A 27 -1.65 15.33 -1.12
CA THR A 27 -2.00 14.30 -2.11
C THR A 27 -1.41 14.63 -3.48
N MET A 28 -1.52 15.88 -3.92
CA MET A 28 -0.95 16.31 -5.20
C MET A 28 0.57 16.21 -5.22
N LEU A 29 1.23 16.64 -4.13
CA LEU A 29 2.68 16.50 -4.02
C LEU A 29 3.11 15.03 -4.07
N LEU A 30 2.42 14.16 -3.32
CA LEU A 30 2.69 12.72 -3.29
C LEU A 30 2.60 12.11 -4.70
N LEU A 31 1.48 12.35 -5.41
CA LEU A 31 1.27 11.79 -6.75
C LEU A 31 2.31 12.27 -7.76
N LYS A 32 2.63 13.57 -7.73
CA LYS A 32 3.62 14.15 -8.65
C LYS A 32 5.02 13.68 -8.35
N LEU A 33 5.40 13.54 -7.08
CA LEU A 33 6.70 12.98 -6.70
C LEU A 33 6.79 11.50 -7.07
N TYR A 34 5.78 10.69 -6.76
CA TYR A 34 5.74 9.28 -7.14
C TYR A 34 5.92 9.09 -8.66
N GLN A 35 5.21 9.87 -9.47
CA GLN A 35 5.37 9.84 -10.94
C GLN A 35 6.77 10.22 -11.39
N LYS A 36 7.38 11.21 -10.74
CA LYS A 36 8.74 11.64 -11.07
C LYS A 36 9.79 10.62 -10.64
N CYS A 37 9.53 9.89 -9.56
CA CYS A 37 10.38 8.77 -9.16
C CYS A 37 10.31 7.63 -10.18
N GLY A 38 9.23 7.52 -10.96
CA GLY A 38 9.08 6.49 -11.99
C GLY A 38 9.30 5.10 -11.39
N GLU A 39 10.24 4.35 -11.97
CA GLU A 39 10.69 3.03 -11.51
C GLU A 39 12.00 3.08 -10.71
N ASP A 40 12.52 4.28 -10.44
CA ASP A 40 13.78 4.45 -9.73
C ASP A 40 13.68 3.93 -8.29
N VAL A 41 14.82 3.47 -7.80
CA VAL A 41 15.01 2.94 -6.44
C VAL A 41 16.08 3.75 -5.75
N PHE A 42 15.78 4.26 -4.56
CA PHE A 42 16.71 5.01 -3.74
C PHE A 42 16.51 4.71 -2.25
N THR A 43 17.62 4.70 -1.51
CA THR A 43 17.67 4.44 -0.06
C THR A 43 17.93 5.71 0.76
N ARG A 44 17.93 6.87 0.11
CA ARG A 44 18.12 8.18 0.76
C ARG A 44 17.25 9.25 0.10
N ILE A 45 16.56 10.04 0.92
CA ILE A 45 15.74 11.19 0.52
C ILE A 45 16.28 12.42 1.24
N VAL A 46 16.68 13.43 0.48
CA VAL A 46 17.16 14.71 1.00
C VAL A 46 16.09 15.77 0.78
N VAL A 47 15.72 16.49 1.85
CA VAL A 47 14.72 17.55 1.81
C VAL A 47 15.36 18.85 2.27
N ASP A 48 15.47 19.84 1.38
CA ASP A 48 15.88 21.18 1.75
C ASP A 48 14.64 22.02 2.10
N LEU A 49 14.61 22.54 3.32
CA LEU A 49 13.51 23.31 3.90
C LEU A 49 13.77 24.82 3.89
N THR A 50 14.98 25.25 3.50
CA THR A 50 15.49 26.63 3.64
C THR A 50 14.56 27.69 3.05
N HIS A 51 13.96 27.40 1.89
CA HIS A 51 13.07 28.33 1.19
C HIS A 51 11.57 27.97 1.33
N GLY A 52 11.25 27.01 2.18
CA GLY A 52 9.86 26.61 2.42
C GLY A 52 9.11 27.67 3.21
N VAL A 53 7.94 28.08 2.71
CA VAL A 53 7.08 29.05 3.40
C VAL A 53 5.95 28.37 4.18
N ASN A 54 5.68 28.87 5.38
CA ASN A 54 4.54 28.46 6.23
C ASN A 54 4.46 26.94 6.45
N PHE A 55 3.43 26.29 5.90
CA PHE A 55 3.14 24.87 6.08
C PHE A 55 3.92 23.94 5.13
N LEU A 56 4.60 24.50 4.12
CA LEU A 56 5.29 23.72 3.09
C LEU A 56 6.40 22.83 3.66
N PRO A 57 7.28 23.28 4.58
CA PRO A 57 8.29 22.40 5.18
C PRO A 57 7.69 21.13 5.78
N THR A 58 6.66 21.28 6.61
CA THR A 58 5.97 20.15 7.25
C THR A 58 5.27 19.24 6.23
N LEU A 59 4.67 19.82 5.19
CA LEU A 59 4.04 19.08 4.11
C LEU A 59 5.08 18.26 3.33
N CYS A 60 6.23 18.83 2.99
CA CYS A 60 7.31 18.16 2.30
C CYS A 60 7.86 16.98 3.12
N LEU A 61 8.07 17.16 4.43
CA LEU A 61 8.49 16.07 5.31
C LEU A 61 7.46 14.94 5.40
N LYS A 62 6.16 15.29 5.54
CA LYS A 62 5.07 14.30 5.52
C LYS A 62 5.09 13.47 4.24
N VAL A 63 5.23 14.10 3.09
CA VAL A 63 5.24 13.39 1.79
C VAL A 63 6.55 12.63 1.58
N ALA A 64 7.70 13.16 2.02
CA ALA A 64 8.98 12.45 1.98
C ALA A 64 8.91 11.12 2.77
N LYS A 65 8.24 11.11 3.93
CA LYS A 65 7.98 9.90 4.69
C LYS A 65 7.13 8.89 3.91
N LEU A 66 6.05 9.32 3.28
CA LEU A 66 5.24 8.43 2.45
C LEU A 66 6.03 7.86 1.25
N ILE A 67 6.81 8.70 0.57
CA ILE A 67 7.70 8.23 -0.51
C ILE A 67 8.76 7.25 0.02
N SER A 68 9.28 7.45 1.23
CA SER A 68 10.25 6.52 1.82
C SER A 68 9.66 5.12 2.06
N GLU A 69 8.37 5.00 2.41
CA GLU A 69 7.70 3.71 2.57
C GLU A 69 7.47 3.01 1.22
N ILE A 70 7.18 3.77 0.17
CA ILE A 70 7.14 3.26 -1.22
C ILE A 70 8.52 2.73 -1.60
N MET A 71 9.58 3.49 -1.31
CA MET A 71 10.95 3.08 -1.61
C MET A 71 11.39 1.87 -0.80
N LEU A 72 10.99 1.76 0.46
CA LEU A 72 11.24 0.60 1.31
C LEU A 72 10.71 -0.69 0.66
N VAL A 73 9.54 -0.65 0.02
CA VAL A 73 8.99 -1.80 -0.73
C VAL A 73 9.82 -2.09 -1.98
N ARG A 74 10.25 -1.06 -2.70
CA ARG A 74 11.03 -1.23 -3.94
C ARG A 74 12.43 -1.77 -3.69
N SER A 75 13.15 -1.19 -2.72
CA SER A 75 14.52 -1.54 -2.37
C SER A 75 14.60 -2.80 -1.52
N GLN A 76 13.55 -3.08 -0.73
CA GLN A 76 13.57 -4.05 0.37
C GLN A 76 14.71 -3.79 1.37
N ASP A 77 15.14 -2.54 1.47
CA ASP A 77 16.19 -2.06 2.37
C ASP A 77 15.79 -0.72 2.98
N LYS A 78 16.40 -0.39 4.12
CA LYS A 78 16.12 0.83 4.86
C LYS A 78 16.28 2.09 4.00
N VAL A 79 15.39 3.06 4.23
CA VAL A 79 15.40 4.35 3.54
C VAL A 79 15.66 5.46 4.55
N VAL A 80 16.67 6.29 4.31
CA VAL A 80 17.04 7.40 5.20
C VAL A 80 16.43 8.70 4.69
N ILE A 81 15.74 9.43 5.56
CA ILE A 81 15.26 10.79 5.29
C ILE A 81 16.17 11.75 6.03
N GLU A 82 16.70 12.74 5.32
CA GLU A 82 17.51 13.82 5.88
C GLU A 82 16.93 15.16 5.46
N ALA A 83 16.62 16.01 6.44
CA ALA A 83 16.12 17.34 6.19
C ALA A 83 17.14 18.38 6.60
N TYR A 84 17.37 19.34 5.73
CA TYR A 84 18.31 20.43 5.92
C TYR A 84 17.58 21.76 5.95
N ASN A 85 18.10 22.70 6.74
CA ASN A 85 17.61 24.07 6.79
C ASN A 85 18.77 25.02 7.05
N ALA A 86 18.88 26.07 6.24
CA ALA A 86 19.88 27.10 6.48
C ALA A 86 19.53 27.97 7.68
N ASP A 87 20.54 28.64 8.23
CA ASP A 87 20.34 29.71 9.19
C ASP A 87 19.39 30.80 8.63
N PRO A 88 18.63 31.50 9.50
CA PRO A 88 17.79 32.61 9.05
C PRO A 88 18.59 33.65 8.28
N TYR A 89 18.05 34.09 7.13
CA TYR A 89 18.67 35.10 6.27
C TYR A 89 19.06 36.38 7.05
N LYS A 90 20.29 36.84 6.83
CA LYS A 90 20.82 38.09 7.37
C LYS A 90 21.51 38.85 6.25
N GLU A 91 21.08 40.10 5.99
CA GLU A 91 21.54 40.93 4.87
C GLU A 91 23.05 41.19 4.81
N ASN A 92 23.78 40.96 5.91
CA ASN A 92 25.22 41.24 6.03
C ASN A 92 26.07 39.99 6.35
N VAL A 93 25.55 38.79 6.10
CA VAL A 93 26.28 37.54 6.29
C VAL A 93 26.55 36.91 4.93
N ALA A 94 27.84 36.74 4.58
CA ALA A 94 28.25 36.26 3.26
C ALA A 94 27.99 34.75 3.05
N GLU A 95 28.04 33.96 4.12
CA GLU A 95 27.85 32.52 4.09
C GLU A 95 26.87 32.10 5.18
N GLN A 96 25.85 31.35 4.81
CA GLN A 96 24.89 30.78 5.75
C GLN A 96 25.11 29.28 5.84
N GLU A 97 25.22 28.76 7.06
CA GLU A 97 25.37 27.32 7.26
C GLU A 97 24.05 26.61 6.95
N VAL A 98 24.15 25.46 6.27
CA VAL A 98 23.03 24.56 5.99
C VAL A 98 23.08 23.39 6.96
N ASN A 99 22.15 23.37 7.90
CA ASN A 99 22.17 22.46 9.04
C ASN A 99 21.29 21.23 8.78
N LEU A 100 21.75 20.04 9.16
CA LEU A 100 20.90 18.84 9.24
C LEU A 100 19.97 19.00 10.45
N VAL A 101 18.68 19.22 10.21
CA VAL A 101 17.69 19.49 11.26
C VAL A 101 16.79 18.29 11.58
N HIS A 102 16.72 17.30 10.69
CA HIS A 102 15.97 16.06 10.91
C HIS A 102 16.64 14.89 10.23
N ARG A 103 16.72 13.75 10.92
CA ARG A 103 17.17 12.48 10.34
C ARG A 103 16.30 11.33 10.84
N GLU A 104 15.74 10.58 9.92
CA GLU A 104 14.87 9.43 10.21
C GLU A 104 15.28 8.24 9.34
N VAL A 105 15.28 7.04 9.92
CA VAL A 105 15.52 5.79 9.20
C VAL A 105 14.22 5.01 9.17
N VAL A 106 13.73 4.74 7.96
CA VAL A 106 12.50 4.00 7.71
C VAL A 106 12.86 2.58 7.34
N GLU A 107 12.61 1.66 8.27
CA GLU A 107 12.97 0.24 8.16
C GLU A 107 11.76 -0.69 8.13
N ASN A 108 10.57 -0.19 8.52
CA ASN A 108 9.34 -0.97 8.55
C ASN A 108 8.12 -0.12 8.13
N LEU A 109 7.16 -0.77 7.50
CA LEU A 109 5.79 -0.31 7.28
C LEU A 109 5.00 -0.43 8.59
N THR A 110 4.11 0.53 8.85
CA THR A 110 3.34 0.55 10.10
C THR A 110 1.90 0.10 9.87
N TYR A 111 1.24 -0.43 10.90
CA TYR A 111 -0.20 -0.69 10.83
C TYR A 111 -1.01 0.55 10.49
N TYR A 112 -0.58 1.71 10.98
CA TYR A 112 -1.21 2.97 10.63
C TYR A 112 -1.18 3.20 9.12
N THR A 113 -0.05 3.00 8.44
CA THR A 113 0.02 3.21 7.00
C THR A 113 -0.64 2.09 6.19
N LEU A 114 -0.68 0.87 6.72
CA LEU A 114 -1.28 -0.30 6.06
C LEU A 114 -2.81 -0.39 6.20
N LEU A 115 -3.41 0.13 7.28
CA LEU A 115 -4.82 -0.14 7.63
C LEU A 115 -5.67 1.14 7.79
N GLN A 116 -5.81 1.94 6.73
CA GLN A 116 -6.68 3.11 6.69
C GLN A 116 -8.09 2.77 6.20
N GLU A 117 -9.08 3.32 6.92
CA GLU A 117 -10.50 3.13 6.64
C GLU A 117 -11.15 4.34 5.94
N GLN A 118 -10.43 5.46 5.85
CA GLN A 118 -10.95 6.70 5.28
C GLN A 118 -11.16 6.57 3.76
N LYS A 119 -12.25 7.17 3.26
CA LYS A 119 -12.54 7.16 1.83
C LYS A 119 -11.52 8.00 1.07
N PRO A 120 -11.18 7.66 -0.18
CA PRO A 120 -10.25 8.44 -0.99
C PRO A 120 -10.71 9.87 -1.26
N VAL A 121 -12.03 10.08 -1.35
CA VAL A 121 -12.64 11.38 -1.66
C VAL A 121 -13.88 11.62 -0.80
N GLU A 122 -13.99 12.82 -0.25
CA GLU A 122 -15.11 13.27 0.57
C GLU A 122 -15.49 14.72 0.23
N GLY A 123 -16.71 15.13 0.59
CA GLY A 123 -17.23 16.48 0.36
C GLY A 123 -17.76 16.73 -1.06
N GLY A 124 -18.50 17.84 -1.23
CA GLY A 124 -19.15 18.21 -2.49
C GLY A 124 -20.22 17.23 -3.00
N ASP A 125 -20.73 17.47 -4.21
CA ASP A 125 -21.64 16.53 -4.90
C ASP A 125 -20.82 15.52 -5.70
N LEU A 126 -20.49 14.40 -5.05
CA LEU A 126 -19.61 13.37 -5.60
C LEU A 126 -20.12 12.77 -6.93
N ARG A 127 -21.41 12.87 -7.24
CA ARG A 127 -21.97 12.45 -8.55
C ARG A 127 -21.36 13.25 -9.70
N ARG A 128 -20.88 14.47 -9.46
CA ARG A 128 -20.19 15.30 -10.44
C ARG A 128 -18.76 14.83 -10.72
N LEU A 129 -18.21 13.97 -9.88
CA LEU A 129 -16.92 13.31 -10.09
C LEU A 129 -17.04 11.95 -10.81
N ASN A 130 -18.27 11.47 -11.07
CA ASN A 130 -18.51 10.16 -11.72
C ASN A 130 -18.13 10.19 -13.22
N PRO A 131 -17.61 9.11 -13.83
CA PRO A 131 -17.49 7.71 -13.35
C PRO A 131 -16.29 7.40 -12.41
N ASN A 132 -15.38 8.34 -12.18
CA ASN A 132 -14.08 8.01 -11.57
C ASN A 132 -14.17 7.60 -10.11
N GLN A 133 -15.20 8.03 -9.38
CA GLN A 133 -15.31 7.77 -7.96
C GLN A 133 -15.49 6.28 -7.66
N ASP A 134 -16.32 5.58 -8.44
CA ASP A 134 -16.58 4.16 -8.24
C ASP A 134 -15.33 3.33 -8.49
N GLU A 135 -14.58 3.65 -9.54
CA GLU A 135 -13.28 3.02 -9.83
C GLU A 135 -12.25 3.28 -8.73
N ILE A 136 -12.15 4.51 -8.23
CA ILE A 136 -11.25 4.83 -7.12
C ILE A 136 -11.64 4.09 -5.82
N ASN A 137 -12.94 4.02 -5.51
CA ASN A 137 -13.43 3.28 -4.34
C ASN A 137 -13.16 1.78 -4.46
N LYS A 138 -13.34 1.23 -5.67
CA LYS A 138 -13.04 -0.17 -5.98
C LYS A 138 -11.55 -0.48 -5.83
N MET A 139 -10.70 0.37 -6.39
CA MET A 139 -9.25 0.28 -6.27
C MET A 139 -8.79 0.44 -4.81
N HIS A 140 -9.40 1.33 -4.04
CA HIS A 140 -9.13 1.47 -2.60
C HIS A 140 -9.58 0.24 -1.79
N SER A 141 -10.74 -0.35 -2.11
CA SER A 141 -11.19 -1.60 -1.49
C SER A 141 -10.22 -2.75 -1.78
N ALA A 142 -9.71 -2.84 -3.01
CA ALA A 142 -8.72 -3.81 -3.40
C ALA A 142 -7.35 -3.56 -2.73
N SER A 143 -6.90 -2.31 -2.64
CA SER A 143 -5.64 -1.95 -1.97
C SER A 143 -5.69 -2.32 -0.49
N LYS A 144 -6.81 -2.02 0.19
CA LYS A 144 -7.03 -2.42 1.58
C LYS A 144 -6.97 -3.92 1.76
N TYR A 145 -7.61 -4.69 0.88
CA TYR A 145 -7.57 -6.15 0.97
C TYR A 145 -6.13 -6.66 0.87
N LEU A 146 -5.36 -6.19 -0.13
CA LEU A 146 -3.95 -6.56 -0.31
C LEU A 146 -3.08 -6.16 0.90
N LEU A 147 -3.11 -4.89 1.30
CA LEU A 147 -2.26 -4.41 2.40
C LEU A 147 -2.62 -5.07 3.73
N LYS A 148 -3.87 -5.46 3.93
CA LYS A 148 -4.29 -6.23 5.10
C LYS A 148 -3.68 -7.63 5.13
N THR A 149 -3.58 -8.31 3.97
CA THR A 149 -2.86 -9.59 3.87
C THR A 149 -1.34 -9.48 4.01
N LEU A 150 -0.77 -8.27 3.87
CA LEU A 150 0.63 -7.99 4.19
C LEU A 150 0.82 -7.66 5.69
N ALA A 151 -0.15 -6.98 6.29
CA ALA A 151 -0.13 -6.58 7.70
C ALA A 151 -0.21 -7.77 8.68
N TYR A 152 -0.65 -8.93 8.21
CA TYR A 152 -0.70 -10.21 8.93
C TYR A 152 -0.01 -11.27 8.09
N PRO A 153 0.64 -12.30 8.68
CA PRO A 153 1.57 -13.19 7.97
C PRO A 153 0.86 -14.18 7.02
N TYR A 154 0.15 -13.72 5.99
CA TYR A 154 -0.68 -14.56 5.11
C TYR A 154 -0.13 -14.61 3.66
N PRO A 155 1.06 -15.18 3.40
CA PRO A 155 1.72 -15.12 2.10
C PRO A 155 0.86 -15.69 0.95
N LEU A 156 0.11 -16.76 1.20
CA LEU A 156 -0.82 -17.31 0.20
C LEU A 156 -1.96 -16.32 -0.10
N ALA A 157 -2.57 -15.72 0.94
CA ALA A 157 -3.59 -14.69 0.75
C ALA A 157 -3.05 -13.43 0.07
N LEU A 158 -1.80 -13.06 0.33
CA LEU A 158 -1.12 -11.94 -0.32
C LEU A 158 -1.02 -12.16 -1.83
N ALA A 159 -0.66 -13.37 -2.26
CA ALA A 159 -0.64 -13.74 -3.67
C ALA A 159 -2.04 -13.64 -4.31
N TYR A 160 -3.08 -14.18 -3.66
CA TYR A 160 -4.48 -14.05 -4.12
C TYR A 160 -4.93 -12.58 -4.18
N ALA A 161 -4.64 -11.80 -3.15
CA ALA A 161 -5.04 -10.40 -3.10
C ALA A 161 -4.30 -9.55 -4.14
N SER A 162 -3.08 -9.94 -4.55
CA SER A 162 -2.32 -9.27 -5.61
C SER A 162 -3.01 -9.44 -6.97
N GLU A 163 -3.46 -10.66 -7.31
CA GLU A 163 -4.25 -10.90 -8.52
C GLU A 163 -5.55 -10.10 -8.51
N TYR A 164 -6.24 -10.06 -7.36
CA TYR A 164 -7.45 -9.25 -7.20
C TYR A 164 -7.17 -7.76 -7.39
N PHE A 165 -6.09 -7.23 -6.81
CA PHE A 165 -5.70 -5.85 -6.96
C PHE A 165 -5.41 -5.51 -8.42
N LYS A 166 -4.57 -6.30 -9.12
CA LYS A 166 -4.24 -6.09 -10.54
C LYS A 166 -5.49 -5.97 -11.42
N LYS A 167 -6.49 -6.83 -11.21
CA LYS A 167 -7.76 -6.81 -11.96
C LYS A 167 -8.61 -5.57 -11.69
N ASN A 168 -8.48 -4.98 -10.50
CA ASN A 168 -9.37 -3.93 -10.01
C ASN A 168 -8.65 -2.58 -9.77
N SER A 169 -7.42 -2.43 -10.27
CA SER A 169 -6.62 -1.22 -10.10
C SER A 169 -6.19 -0.63 -11.43
N ASN A 170 -6.42 0.68 -11.60
CA ASN A 170 -5.84 1.48 -12.67
C ASN A 170 -5.31 2.78 -12.06
N LEU A 171 -3.99 2.87 -11.86
CA LEU A 171 -3.38 4.04 -11.21
C LEU A 171 -3.59 5.36 -11.98
N ASN A 172 -3.88 5.30 -13.28
CA ASN A 172 -4.18 6.51 -14.07
C ASN A 172 -5.43 7.22 -13.55
N GLU A 173 -6.36 6.51 -12.92
CA GLU A 173 -7.57 7.10 -12.35
C GLU A 173 -7.27 8.07 -11.21
N LEU A 174 -6.15 7.92 -10.49
CA LEU A 174 -5.74 8.87 -9.45
C LEU A 174 -5.44 10.25 -10.03
N ASN A 175 -4.81 10.31 -11.21
CA ASN A 175 -4.59 11.56 -11.92
C ASN A 175 -5.89 12.18 -12.40
N THR A 176 -6.75 11.35 -12.99
CA THR A 176 -8.04 11.80 -13.51
C THR A 176 -8.89 12.36 -12.37
N LEU A 177 -8.86 11.74 -11.18
CA LEU A 177 -9.51 12.26 -9.98
C LEU A 177 -8.97 13.64 -9.57
N VAL A 178 -7.64 13.79 -9.46
CA VAL A 178 -7.04 15.08 -9.10
C VAL A 178 -7.41 16.17 -10.10
N ASN A 179 -7.33 15.89 -11.40
CA ASN A 179 -7.68 16.84 -12.44
C ASN A 179 -9.15 17.28 -12.34
N ARG A 180 -10.08 16.35 -12.13
CA ARG A 180 -11.50 16.67 -11.93
C ARG A 180 -11.74 17.53 -10.69
N VAL A 181 -11.05 17.24 -9.60
CA VAL A 181 -11.12 18.08 -8.39
C VAL A 181 -10.62 19.49 -8.67
N LEU A 182 -9.53 19.64 -9.45
CA LEU A 182 -9.03 20.95 -9.88
C LEU A 182 -9.98 21.68 -10.84
N GLU A 183 -10.59 20.98 -11.79
CA GLU A 183 -11.60 21.52 -12.71
C GLU A 183 -12.87 21.97 -11.98
N SER A 184 -13.17 21.35 -10.84
CA SER A 184 -14.31 21.71 -9.99
C SER A 184 -14.06 22.90 -9.07
N VAL A 185 -12.85 23.48 -9.07
CA VAL A 185 -12.52 24.63 -8.24
C VAL A 185 -13.38 25.82 -8.65
N GLU A 186 -14.14 26.33 -7.69
CA GLU A 186 -14.92 27.54 -7.88
C GLU A 186 -14.00 28.75 -7.77
N TRP A 187 -14.10 29.66 -8.75
CA TRP A 187 -13.39 30.93 -8.76
C TRP A 187 -14.38 32.09 -8.68
N SER A 188 -14.34 32.85 -7.57
CA SER A 188 -15.14 34.07 -7.40
C SER A 188 -14.42 35.05 -6.50
N ASP A 189 -14.54 36.36 -6.74
CA ASP A 189 -13.98 37.42 -5.88
C ASP A 189 -12.51 37.20 -5.48
N LYS A 190 -11.68 36.88 -6.48
CA LYS A 190 -10.25 36.53 -6.31
C LYS A 190 -9.99 35.38 -5.33
N THR A 191 -10.99 34.52 -5.10
CA THR A 191 -10.92 33.35 -4.24
C THR A 191 -11.09 32.08 -5.05
N ALA A 192 -10.10 31.19 -4.98
CA ALA A 192 -10.22 29.79 -5.40
C ALA A 192 -10.66 28.93 -4.22
N LYS A 193 -11.69 28.09 -4.40
CA LYS A 193 -12.11 27.15 -3.36
C LYS A 193 -12.60 25.84 -3.96
N THR A 194 -12.44 24.74 -3.22
CA THR A 194 -13.05 23.45 -3.56
C THR A 194 -13.75 22.88 -2.34
N GLN A 195 -14.85 22.16 -2.58
CA GLN A 195 -15.57 21.42 -1.55
C GLN A 195 -15.11 19.96 -1.45
N TYR A 196 -14.28 19.49 -2.38
CA TYR A 196 -13.78 18.12 -2.41
C TYR A 196 -12.46 18.02 -1.65
N LYS A 197 -12.38 17.02 -0.78
CA LYS A 197 -11.17 16.62 -0.06
C LYS A 197 -10.68 15.30 -0.64
N ILE A 198 -9.42 15.26 -1.06
CA ILE A 198 -8.76 14.00 -1.45
C ILE A 198 -7.86 13.54 -0.31
N ASN A 199 -8.10 12.33 0.18
CA ASN A 199 -7.38 11.76 1.31
C ASN A 199 -5.99 11.28 0.90
N THR A 200 -4.95 11.90 1.46
CA THR A 200 -3.55 11.56 1.12
C THR A 200 -3.20 10.13 1.50
N LEU A 201 -3.67 9.63 2.65
CA LEU A 201 -3.33 8.29 3.10
C LEU A 201 -4.04 7.22 2.28
N SER A 202 -5.32 7.41 1.92
CA SER A 202 -6.03 6.47 1.04
C SER A 202 -5.39 6.40 -0.36
N VAL A 203 -4.96 7.54 -0.91
CA VAL A 203 -4.19 7.58 -2.17
C VAL A 203 -2.84 6.90 -2.02
N PHE A 204 -2.11 7.18 -0.94
CA PHE A 204 -0.86 6.51 -0.61
C PHE A 204 -1.03 4.99 -0.53
N GLN A 205 -2.09 4.49 0.11
CA GLN A 205 -2.35 3.05 0.20
C GLN A 205 -2.57 2.40 -1.16
N ILE A 206 -3.24 3.09 -2.09
CA ILE A 206 -3.40 2.58 -3.46
C ILE A 206 -2.03 2.46 -4.13
N ILE A 207 -1.16 3.47 -3.98
CA ILE A 207 0.20 3.46 -4.53
C ILE A 207 1.04 2.35 -3.88
N LEU A 208 1.03 2.24 -2.55
CA LEU A 208 1.76 1.23 -1.82
C LEU A 208 1.30 -0.18 -2.21
N ALA A 209 -0.01 -0.40 -2.34
CA ALA A 209 -0.56 -1.67 -2.80
C ALA A 209 -0.09 -2.01 -4.22
N HIS A 210 0.04 -1.02 -5.10
CA HIS A 210 0.58 -1.23 -6.44
C HIS A 210 2.03 -1.73 -6.41
N GLU A 211 2.90 -1.10 -5.62
CA GLU A 211 4.29 -1.52 -5.47
C GLU A 211 4.40 -2.92 -4.84
N VAL A 212 3.60 -3.20 -3.80
CA VAL A 212 3.52 -4.53 -3.20
C VAL A 212 3.07 -5.57 -4.23
N SER A 213 2.04 -5.26 -5.02
CA SER A 213 1.51 -6.18 -6.04
C SER A 213 2.53 -6.47 -7.15
N LYS A 214 3.35 -5.48 -7.55
CA LYS A 214 4.47 -5.68 -8.47
C LYS A 214 5.49 -6.66 -7.88
N LYS A 215 5.92 -6.45 -6.63
CA LYS A 215 6.84 -7.37 -5.95
C LYS A 215 6.28 -8.78 -5.80
N VAL A 216 5.01 -8.91 -5.42
CA VAL A 216 4.35 -10.22 -5.35
C VAL A 216 4.36 -10.91 -6.73
N SER A 217 4.11 -10.17 -7.82
CA SER A 217 4.08 -10.73 -9.17
C SER A 217 5.46 -11.12 -9.70
N GLU A 218 6.53 -10.49 -9.22
CA GLU A 218 7.92 -10.90 -9.50
C GLU A 218 8.26 -12.26 -8.82
N ILE A 219 7.60 -12.57 -7.71
CA ILE A 219 7.92 -13.73 -6.85
C ILE A 219 6.99 -14.91 -7.12
N ALA A 220 5.69 -14.67 -7.23
CA ALA A 220 4.65 -15.68 -7.23
C ALA A 220 3.72 -15.53 -8.43
N GLU A 221 3.81 -16.50 -9.35
CA GLU A 221 2.92 -16.62 -10.51
C GLU A 221 1.89 -17.73 -10.29
N TRP A 222 0.64 -17.46 -10.64
CA TRP A 222 -0.42 -18.47 -10.60
C TRP A 222 -0.32 -19.42 -11.79
N CYS A 223 -0.08 -20.70 -11.52
CA CYS A 223 -0.08 -21.77 -12.51
C CYS A 223 -0.85 -22.97 -11.96
N ASP A 224 -2.17 -22.82 -11.82
CA ASP A 224 -3.02 -23.80 -11.14
C ASP A 224 -2.48 -24.10 -9.72
N GLY A 225 -2.37 -23.06 -8.90
CA GLY A 225 -1.65 -23.08 -7.63
C GLY A 225 -0.35 -22.27 -7.66
N TYR A 226 0.12 -21.89 -6.47
CA TYR A 226 1.43 -21.26 -6.26
C TYR A 226 2.42 -22.30 -5.75
N THR A 227 3.67 -22.27 -6.18
CA THR A 227 4.67 -23.23 -5.65
C THR A 227 4.96 -22.94 -4.18
N LEU A 228 5.26 -23.97 -3.38
CA LEU A 228 5.67 -23.76 -1.98
C LEU A 228 6.87 -22.80 -1.88
N ASN A 229 7.82 -22.92 -2.80
CA ASN A 229 8.97 -22.01 -2.87
C ASN A 229 8.56 -20.56 -3.13
N SER A 230 7.66 -20.27 -4.08
CA SER A 230 7.26 -18.89 -4.32
C SER A 230 6.51 -18.29 -3.13
N VAL A 231 5.67 -19.09 -2.46
CA VAL A 231 4.99 -18.65 -1.23
C VAL A 231 5.98 -18.42 -0.08
N LYS A 232 7.05 -19.22 -0.02
CA LYS A 232 8.16 -19.02 0.93
C LYS A 232 8.94 -17.75 0.64
N ASP A 233 9.25 -17.48 -0.63
CA ASP A 233 9.98 -16.29 -1.05
C ASP A 233 9.20 -15.01 -0.77
N LEU A 234 7.85 -15.06 -0.71
CA LEU A 234 7.04 -13.92 -0.24
C LEU A 234 7.33 -13.52 1.22
N ALA A 235 7.94 -14.38 2.04
CA ALA A 235 8.35 -14.07 3.42
C ALA A 235 9.26 -12.83 3.49
N GLN A 236 10.00 -12.51 2.43
CA GLN A 236 10.86 -11.33 2.39
C GLN A 236 10.07 -10.02 2.52
N LEU A 237 8.86 -9.95 1.95
CA LEU A 237 8.01 -8.76 2.05
C LEU A 237 7.48 -8.56 3.48
N TYR A 238 7.31 -9.64 4.23
CA TYR A 238 6.87 -9.57 5.62
C TYR A 238 7.96 -9.05 6.56
N LYS A 239 9.24 -9.10 6.16
CA LYS A 239 10.33 -8.44 6.91
C LYS A 239 10.13 -6.93 6.98
N LEU A 240 9.47 -6.35 5.98
CA LEU A 240 9.12 -4.92 5.94
C LEU A 240 8.02 -4.56 6.94
N VAL A 241 7.29 -5.53 7.50
CA VAL A 241 6.24 -5.27 8.51
C VAL A 241 6.73 -5.69 9.89
N ALA A 242 7.16 -6.95 10.01
CA ALA A 242 7.68 -7.51 11.23
C ALA A 242 8.56 -8.72 10.93
N LYS A 243 9.85 -8.65 11.31
CA LYS A 243 10.81 -9.75 11.14
C LYS A 243 10.29 -11.12 11.62
N PRO A 244 9.59 -11.26 12.78
CA PRO A 244 9.03 -12.53 13.22
C PRO A 244 8.06 -13.20 12.22
N TYR A 245 7.36 -12.43 11.39
CA TYR A 245 6.45 -12.99 10.39
C TYR A 245 7.18 -13.79 9.32
N SER A 246 8.35 -13.32 8.87
CA SER A 246 9.16 -14.07 7.91
C SER A 246 9.61 -15.42 8.47
N ILE A 247 10.02 -15.46 9.75
CA ILE A 247 10.44 -16.68 10.44
C ILE A 247 9.27 -17.66 10.56
N LEU A 248 8.08 -17.16 10.90
CA LEU A 248 6.87 -17.99 11.00
C LEU A 248 6.50 -18.62 9.66
N ILE A 249 6.50 -17.83 8.58
CA ILE A 249 6.18 -18.30 7.23
C ILE A 249 7.18 -19.39 6.79
N GLU A 250 8.48 -19.13 6.96
CA GLU A 250 9.54 -20.08 6.61
C GLU A 250 9.41 -21.39 7.41
N HIS A 251 9.04 -21.31 8.69
CA HIS A 251 8.81 -22.47 9.54
C HIS A 251 7.62 -23.31 9.06
N GLU A 252 6.44 -22.70 8.88
CA GLU A 252 5.23 -23.41 8.45
C GLU A 252 5.43 -24.12 7.11
N ILE A 253 6.04 -23.45 6.14
CA ILE A 253 6.34 -24.06 4.83
C ILE A 253 7.34 -25.22 4.98
N SER A 254 8.38 -25.07 5.80
CA SER A 254 9.35 -26.14 6.03
C SER A 254 8.70 -27.37 6.68
N GLU A 255 7.70 -27.20 7.55
CA GLU A 255 6.95 -28.30 8.14
C GLU A 255 6.04 -29.02 7.12
N ILE A 256 5.47 -28.28 6.17
CA ILE A 256 4.74 -28.84 5.03
C ILE A 256 5.70 -29.66 4.15
N GLU A 257 6.85 -29.08 3.76
CA GLU A 257 7.85 -29.72 2.90
C GLU A 257 8.37 -31.04 3.47
N LYS A 258 8.61 -31.11 4.79
CA LYS A 258 9.08 -32.34 5.48
C LYS A 258 8.09 -33.50 5.36
N ARG A 259 6.79 -33.22 5.27
CA ARG A 259 5.73 -34.24 5.22
C ARG A 259 5.30 -34.56 3.80
N LEU A 260 5.55 -33.64 2.87
CA LEU A 260 5.07 -33.74 1.50
C LEU A 260 5.76 -34.90 0.76
N LYS A 261 4.94 -35.82 0.26
CA LYS A 261 5.37 -36.84 -0.70
C LYS A 261 5.11 -36.35 -2.12
N SER A 262 5.92 -36.80 -3.08
CA SER A 262 5.87 -36.34 -4.48
C SER A 262 4.51 -36.58 -5.16
N ASP A 263 3.77 -37.58 -4.71
CA ASP A 263 2.46 -38.02 -5.22
C ASP A 263 1.28 -37.51 -4.39
N PHE A 264 1.52 -36.70 -3.35
CA PHE A 264 0.45 -36.22 -2.48
C PHE A 264 -0.49 -35.25 -3.20
N LYS A 265 -1.78 -35.50 -3.03
CA LYS A 265 -2.87 -34.65 -3.49
C LYS A 265 -3.96 -34.63 -2.43
N GLY A 266 -4.21 -33.47 -1.83
CA GLY A 266 -5.16 -33.36 -0.72
C GLY A 266 -5.05 -32.05 0.03
N THR A 267 -5.83 -31.92 1.10
CA THR A 267 -5.75 -30.79 2.03
C THR A 267 -4.56 -30.90 2.96
N LEU A 268 -4.17 -29.79 3.59
CA LEU A 268 -3.19 -29.84 4.68
C LEU A 268 -3.69 -30.69 5.86
N GLY A 269 -4.99 -30.71 6.15
CA GLY A 269 -5.55 -31.59 7.19
C GLY A 269 -5.25 -33.06 6.91
N GLU A 270 -5.47 -33.51 5.67
CA GLU A 270 -5.17 -34.88 5.22
C GLU A 270 -3.67 -35.18 5.26
N LEU A 271 -2.81 -34.22 4.90
CA LEU A 271 -1.35 -34.37 4.99
C LEU A 271 -0.88 -34.61 6.43
N TYR A 272 -1.52 -33.94 7.40
CA TYR A 272 -1.19 -34.05 8.83
C TYR A 272 -1.94 -35.18 9.53
N GLY A 273 -2.89 -35.85 8.86
CA GLY A 273 -3.69 -36.94 9.43
C GLY A 273 -4.79 -36.47 10.39
N ASP A 274 -5.20 -35.21 10.30
CA ASP A 274 -6.24 -34.63 11.15
C ASP A 274 -7.63 -35.11 10.68
N LYS A 275 -8.46 -35.54 11.64
CA LYS A 275 -9.80 -36.11 11.36
C LYS A 275 -10.96 -35.16 11.68
N ASP A 276 -10.72 -34.16 12.53
CA ASP A 276 -11.69 -33.11 12.85
C ASP A 276 -11.25 -31.82 12.16
N THR A 277 -12.02 -31.43 11.14
CA THR A 277 -11.74 -30.25 10.33
C THR A 277 -12.81 -29.20 10.59
N SER A 278 -12.39 -28.02 11.03
CA SER A 278 -13.31 -26.88 11.17
C SER A 278 -13.89 -26.48 9.81
N ASN A 279 -15.19 -26.18 9.77
CA ASN A 279 -15.85 -25.61 8.58
C ASN A 279 -15.69 -24.09 8.48
N GLN A 280 -15.01 -23.45 9.44
CA GLN A 280 -14.83 -22.01 9.48
C GLN A 280 -13.36 -21.64 9.68
N MET A 281 -12.91 -20.61 8.94
CA MET A 281 -11.60 -19.99 9.17
C MET A 281 -11.60 -19.24 10.50
N ASP A 282 -10.60 -19.51 11.33
CA ASP A 282 -10.41 -18.86 12.63
C ASP A 282 -9.23 -17.89 12.55
N LYS A 283 -9.43 -16.68 13.07
CA LYS A 283 -8.40 -15.62 13.08
C LYS A 283 -7.11 -16.06 13.75
N ARG A 284 -7.23 -16.65 14.92
CA ARG A 284 -6.07 -17.02 15.73
C ARG A 284 -5.29 -18.13 15.04
N ILE A 285 -5.98 -19.11 14.46
CA ILE A 285 -5.36 -20.20 13.69
C ILE A 285 -4.66 -19.64 12.45
N MET A 286 -5.33 -18.79 11.67
CA MET A 286 -4.73 -18.16 10.49
C MET A 286 -3.48 -17.36 10.85
N VAL A 287 -3.51 -16.50 11.87
CA VAL A 287 -2.30 -15.75 12.29
C VAL A 287 -1.21 -16.68 12.81
N ALA A 288 -1.55 -17.69 13.61
CA ALA A 288 -0.59 -18.59 14.21
C ALA A 288 0.11 -19.50 13.20
N HIS A 289 -0.55 -19.83 12.08
CA HIS A 289 -0.05 -20.75 11.06
C HIS A 289 0.20 -20.07 9.72
N ALA A 290 0.56 -18.78 9.73
CA ALA A 290 0.88 -18.01 8.54
C ALA A 290 -0.16 -18.12 7.39
N GLY A 291 -1.45 -18.14 7.74
CA GLY A 291 -2.56 -18.26 6.80
C GLY A 291 -2.75 -19.66 6.21
N PHE A 292 -2.03 -20.67 6.71
CA PHE A 292 -2.14 -22.07 6.31
C PHE A 292 -3.06 -22.87 7.22
N GLN A 293 -4.27 -22.36 7.46
CA GLN A 293 -5.27 -23.16 8.17
C GLN A 293 -5.61 -24.42 7.36
N LYS A 294 -5.48 -25.57 8.02
CA LYS A 294 -5.29 -26.87 7.37
C LYS A 294 -6.43 -27.31 6.45
N GLU A 295 -7.67 -27.00 6.83
CA GLU A 295 -8.87 -27.41 6.09
C GLU A 295 -9.06 -26.60 4.80
N PHE A 296 -8.42 -25.44 4.72
CA PHE A 296 -8.64 -24.47 3.66
C PHE A 296 -7.44 -24.36 2.70
N VAL A 297 -6.43 -25.21 2.84
CA VAL A 297 -5.28 -25.21 1.95
C VAL A 297 -5.16 -26.57 1.28
N TYR A 298 -5.14 -26.54 -0.04
CA TYR A 298 -4.96 -27.71 -0.90
C TYR A 298 -3.54 -27.77 -1.42
N ILE A 299 -2.97 -28.98 -1.48
CA ILE A 299 -1.67 -29.26 -2.06
C ILE A 299 -1.79 -30.28 -3.17
N GLU A 300 -1.17 -29.99 -4.31
CA GLU A 300 -1.02 -30.90 -5.43
C GLU A 300 0.29 -30.62 -6.16
N GLY A 301 1.16 -31.64 -6.28
CA GLY A 301 2.41 -31.52 -7.03
C GLY A 301 3.34 -30.40 -6.54
N GLY A 302 3.40 -30.16 -5.23
CA GLY A 302 4.22 -29.09 -4.63
C GLY A 302 3.66 -27.68 -4.80
N LYS A 303 2.43 -27.55 -5.32
CA LYS A 303 1.70 -26.29 -5.40
C LYS A 303 0.61 -26.21 -4.34
N VAL A 304 0.39 -25.02 -3.82
CA VAL A 304 -0.62 -24.70 -2.82
C VAL A 304 -1.66 -23.72 -3.37
N ALA A 305 -2.89 -23.89 -2.91
CA ALA A 305 -4.02 -23.03 -3.23
C ALA A 305 -5.03 -23.04 -2.07
N TYR A 306 -5.85 -22.00 -1.97
CA TYR A 306 -6.99 -22.05 -1.06
C TYR A 306 -8.02 -23.07 -1.54
N TYR A 307 -8.76 -23.65 -0.60
CA TYR A 307 -9.73 -24.72 -0.81
C TYR A 307 -10.99 -24.48 -0.01
N HIS A 308 -12.15 -24.71 -0.62
CA HIS A 308 -13.44 -24.66 0.07
C HIS A 308 -14.49 -25.43 -0.71
N ASN A 309 -15.44 -26.06 -0.01
CA ASN A 309 -16.56 -26.82 -0.61
C ASN A 309 -16.11 -27.79 -1.71
N ASN A 310 -15.08 -28.58 -1.41
CA ASN A 310 -14.48 -29.55 -2.30
C ASN A 310 -13.86 -28.99 -3.59
N GLN A 311 -13.56 -27.69 -3.61
CA GLN A 311 -13.03 -27.01 -4.78
C GLN A 311 -11.80 -26.16 -4.44
N LYS A 312 -10.78 -26.28 -5.30
CA LYS A 312 -9.61 -25.41 -5.33
C LYS A 312 -10.01 -24.02 -5.83
N MET A 313 -9.64 -23.00 -5.09
CA MET A 313 -9.91 -21.61 -5.44
C MET A 313 -8.90 -21.10 -6.46
N ASP A 314 -9.40 -20.38 -7.46
CA ASP A 314 -8.64 -19.64 -8.46
C ASP A 314 -8.66 -18.14 -8.13
N PRO A 315 -7.50 -17.47 -7.95
CA PRO A 315 -7.42 -16.05 -7.66
C PRO A 315 -7.97 -15.13 -8.78
N LYS A 316 -8.13 -15.64 -10.01
CA LYS A 316 -8.69 -14.88 -11.14
C LYS A 316 -10.21 -14.96 -11.21
N ASN A 317 -10.83 -15.86 -10.44
CA ASN A 317 -12.28 -16.04 -10.35
C ASN A 317 -12.89 -15.10 -9.29
N ASP A 318 -13.90 -14.32 -9.67
CA ASP A 318 -14.50 -13.31 -8.79
C ASP A 318 -15.28 -13.89 -7.60
N GLU A 319 -15.97 -15.02 -7.78
CA GLU A 319 -16.70 -15.68 -6.70
C GLU A 319 -15.72 -16.30 -5.69
N HIS A 320 -14.62 -16.90 -6.15
CA HIS A 320 -13.56 -17.38 -5.28
C HIS A 320 -12.90 -16.24 -4.50
N GLN A 321 -12.64 -15.10 -5.13
CA GLN A 321 -12.11 -13.91 -4.45
C GLN A 321 -13.08 -13.35 -3.43
N LYS A 322 -14.38 -13.28 -3.76
CA LYS A 322 -15.42 -12.84 -2.84
C LYS A 322 -15.51 -13.76 -1.62
N LEU A 323 -15.47 -15.07 -1.84
CA LEU A 323 -15.47 -16.08 -0.80
C LEU A 323 -14.23 -15.97 0.09
N LEU A 324 -13.03 -15.94 -0.49
CA LEU A 324 -11.78 -15.82 0.24
C LEU A 324 -11.74 -14.51 1.05
N ARG A 325 -12.14 -13.39 0.46
CA ARG A 325 -12.29 -12.11 1.17
C ARG A 325 -13.27 -12.21 2.32
N GLY A 326 -14.41 -12.89 2.14
CA GLY A 326 -15.38 -13.15 3.20
C GLY A 326 -14.76 -13.94 4.34
N LEU A 327 -14.12 -15.08 4.04
CA LEU A 327 -13.45 -15.94 5.00
C LEU A 327 -12.36 -15.20 5.76
N ILE A 328 -11.50 -14.47 5.06
CA ILE A 328 -10.43 -13.65 5.63
C ILE A 328 -11.01 -12.45 6.41
N SER A 329 -12.09 -11.82 5.96
CA SER A 329 -12.69 -10.70 6.67
C SER A 329 -13.27 -11.10 8.03
N ALA A 330 -13.80 -12.31 8.15
CA ALA A 330 -14.23 -12.88 9.43
C ALA A 330 -13.06 -13.13 10.39
N THR A 331 -11.84 -13.19 9.84
CA THR A 331 -10.60 -13.31 10.61
C THR A 331 -9.99 -11.97 11.03
N PHE A 332 -10.66 -10.83 10.87
CA PHE A 332 -10.02 -9.54 11.11
C PHE A 332 -10.75 -8.65 12.09
#